data_AF-A0A4S8TRX2-F1
#
_entry.id   AF-A0A4S8TRX2-F1
#
_cell.length_a   1.000
_cell.length_b   1.000
_cell.length_c   1.000
_cell.angle_alpha   90.00
_cell.angle_beta   90.00
_cell.angle_gamma   90.00
#
_symmetry.space_group_name_H-M   'P 1'
#
loop_
_entity.id
_entity.type
_entity.pdbx_description
1 polymer ?
#
loop_
_entity_poly.entity_id
_entity_poly.type
_entity_poly.pdbx_seq_one_letter_code
_entity_poly.pdbx_strand_id
1 'polypeptide(L)'
;NNNPSTPLRRGTLGLRNLLEYSQSICTPKQQTQEACARHRKQTTKEHAERNKEASTNKKQHAQPHSMGGYLSTLSRLVWAKKEIRILILGLDNAGKTTLLYRLKIGEVVTTIPTIGFNVESVNYKNLNFNVWDLGGQTSIRPYWRCYYANTAAVIFVIDSTDVDRLSTAADELSAMLNEEELRDAALLVFANKQDQPGAKGAGDISEALRLGELKDRNWTIVACSAIDGRGVSEGMDWMVQTVQSDSS
;
A
#
# COMPACT_ATOMS: atom_id res chain seq x y z
N ASN A 1 67.93 -5.23 -7.22
CA ASN A 1 68.48 -6.00 -6.09
C ASN A 1 67.84 -5.54 -4.79
N ASN A 2 66.94 -6.40 -4.31
CA ASN A 2 66.60 -6.74 -2.92
C ASN A 2 66.22 -5.64 -1.92
N ASN A 3 64.90 -5.52 -1.73
CA ASN A 3 64.23 -5.02 -0.55
C ASN A 3 64.09 -6.17 0.48
N PRO A 4 64.31 -6.00 1.80
CA PRO A 4 64.28 -7.11 2.74
C PRO A 4 62.86 -7.50 3.15
N SER A 5 62.64 -8.80 3.12
CA SER A 5 61.46 -9.56 3.54
C SER A 5 61.20 -9.48 5.05
N THR A 6 59.96 -9.17 5.44
CA THR A 6 59.42 -9.38 6.80
C THR A 6 58.35 -10.49 6.72
N PRO A 7 58.29 -11.44 7.67
CA PRO A 7 57.51 -12.67 7.49
C PRO A 7 56.00 -12.48 7.71
N LEU A 8 55.21 -13.06 6.82
CA LEU A 8 53.78 -13.27 6.95
C LEU A 8 53.48 -14.12 8.19
N ARG A 9 52.95 -13.50 9.25
CA ARG A 9 52.18 -14.22 10.28
C ARG A 9 50.92 -14.77 9.60
N ARG A 10 50.83 -16.11 9.50
CA ARG A 10 49.57 -16.83 9.27
C ARG A 10 48.62 -16.51 10.43
N GLY A 11 47.78 -15.50 10.23
CA GLY A 11 46.54 -15.35 10.98
C GLY A 11 45.51 -16.30 10.38
N THR A 12 45.17 -17.35 11.12
CA THR A 12 43.94 -18.10 10.94
C THR A 12 42.77 -17.14 11.12
N LEU A 13 42.34 -16.46 10.04
CA LEU A 13 41.03 -15.81 10.02
C LEU A 13 39.99 -16.92 10.14
N GLY A 14 39.41 -17.02 11.32
CA GLY A 14 38.37 -17.99 11.62
C GLY A 14 37.22 -17.87 10.62
N LEU A 15 36.68 -19.03 10.24
CA LEU A 15 35.45 -19.24 9.48
C LEU A 15 34.20 -18.49 10.01
N ARG A 16 34.32 -17.73 11.11
CA ARG A 16 33.29 -16.85 11.63
C ARG A 16 33.15 -15.53 10.84
N ASN A 17 34.21 -15.02 10.22
CA ASN A 17 34.14 -13.75 9.46
C ASN A 17 33.60 -13.89 8.02
N LEU A 18 33.47 -15.10 7.48
CA LEU A 18 32.81 -15.31 6.18
C LEU A 18 31.27 -15.36 6.28
N LEU A 19 30.74 -15.65 7.47
CA LEU A 19 29.28 -15.59 7.72
C LEU A 19 28.79 -14.16 7.92
N GLU A 20 29.59 -13.28 8.55
CA GLU A 20 29.25 -11.85 8.66
C GLU A 20 29.44 -11.10 7.34
N TYR A 21 30.38 -11.51 6.49
CA TYR A 21 30.51 -10.93 5.14
C TYR A 21 29.38 -11.39 4.20
N SER A 22 28.90 -12.63 4.36
CA SER A 22 27.75 -13.19 3.63
C SER A 22 26.42 -12.50 3.99
N GLN A 23 26.25 -12.02 5.22
CA GLN A 23 25.05 -11.29 5.63
C GLN A 23 25.00 -9.84 5.10
N SER A 24 26.12 -9.27 4.64
CA SER A 24 26.15 -7.95 4.00
C SER A 24 25.86 -7.96 2.49
N ILE A 25 25.73 -9.15 1.89
CA ILE A 25 25.39 -9.33 0.47
C ILE A 25 24.13 -10.21 0.35
N CYS A 26 23.10 -9.89 1.13
CA CYS A 26 21.76 -10.38 0.85
C CYS A 26 21.14 -9.40 -0.15
N THR A 27 21.05 -9.78 -1.43
CA THR A 27 20.50 -8.89 -2.46
C THR A 27 19.06 -8.50 -2.11
N PRO A 28 18.60 -7.27 -2.43
CA PRO A 28 17.24 -6.80 -2.10
C PRO A 28 16.12 -7.77 -2.51
N LYS A 29 16.34 -8.57 -3.56
CA LYS A 29 15.42 -9.62 -4.03
C LYS A 29 15.12 -10.70 -2.98
N GLN A 30 16.09 -11.09 -2.15
CA GLN A 30 15.91 -12.15 -1.14
C GLN A 30 15.09 -11.66 0.06
N GLN A 31 15.29 -10.42 0.49
CA GLN A 31 14.51 -9.83 1.59
C GLN A 31 13.03 -9.66 1.21
N THR A 32 12.72 -9.27 -0.03
CA THR A 32 11.34 -9.10 -0.51
C THR A 32 10.61 -10.43 -0.77
N GLN A 33 11.32 -11.44 -1.30
CA GLN A 33 10.75 -12.79 -1.48
C GLN A 33 10.45 -13.46 -0.14
N GLU A 34 11.36 -13.35 0.83
CA GLU A 34 11.11 -13.87 2.18
C GLU A 34 9.98 -13.12 2.88
N ALA A 35 9.86 -11.80 2.68
CA ALA A 35 8.74 -11.03 3.22
C ALA A 35 7.38 -11.48 2.62
N CYS A 36 7.25 -11.62 1.30
CA CYS A 36 6.01 -12.10 0.69
C CYS A 36 5.73 -13.58 1.03
N ALA A 37 6.75 -14.44 1.15
CA ALA A 37 6.61 -15.84 1.56
C ALA A 37 6.23 -16.00 3.05
N ARG A 38 6.79 -15.18 3.95
CA ARG A 38 6.42 -15.15 5.38
C ARG A 38 5.00 -14.61 5.56
N HIS A 39 4.62 -13.57 4.80
CA HIS A 39 3.27 -13.00 4.87
C HIS A 39 2.20 -13.99 4.37
N ARG A 40 2.43 -14.69 3.26
CA ARG A 40 1.53 -15.75 2.77
C ARG A 40 1.31 -16.87 3.81
N LYS A 41 2.29 -17.13 4.67
CA LYS A 41 2.19 -18.10 5.78
C LYS A 41 1.53 -17.55 7.05
N GLN A 42 1.64 -16.24 7.32
CA GLN A 42 0.98 -15.61 8.47
C GLN A 42 -0.51 -15.36 8.19
N THR A 43 -0.87 -14.86 7.00
CA THR A 43 -2.27 -14.59 6.64
C THR A 43 -3.12 -15.86 6.57
N THR A 44 -2.54 -16.99 6.14
CA THR A 44 -3.21 -18.30 6.13
C THR A 44 -3.40 -18.89 7.53
N LYS A 45 -2.45 -18.68 8.46
CA LYS A 45 -2.58 -19.13 9.85
C LYS A 45 -3.60 -18.30 10.63
N GLU A 46 -3.56 -16.98 10.49
CA GLU A 46 -4.48 -16.07 11.21
C GLU A 46 -5.93 -16.18 10.70
N HIS A 47 -6.15 -16.51 9.42
CA HIS A 47 -7.50 -16.83 8.91
C HIS A 47 -7.99 -18.22 9.37
N ALA A 48 -7.10 -19.20 9.46
CA ALA A 48 -7.46 -20.54 9.93
C ALA A 48 -7.76 -20.57 11.44
N GLU A 49 -7.06 -19.78 12.24
CA GLU A 49 -7.27 -19.67 13.68
C GLU A 49 -8.55 -18.87 14.02
N ARG A 50 -8.83 -17.76 13.32
CA ARG A 50 -10.09 -17.00 13.49
C ARG A 50 -11.34 -17.81 13.12
N ASN A 51 -11.27 -18.66 12.08
CA ASN A 51 -12.40 -19.53 11.71
C ASN A 51 -12.61 -20.72 12.66
N LYS A 52 -11.56 -21.15 13.38
CA LYS A 52 -11.67 -22.17 14.45
C LYS A 52 -12.30 -21.60 15.72
N GLU A 53 -11.97 -20.37 16.10
CA GLU A 53 -12.60 -19.70 17.25
C GLU A 53 -14.10 -19.43 17.01
N ALA A 54 -14.48 -19.08 15.77
CA ALA A 54 -15.88 -18.88 15.39
C ALA A 54 -16.73 -20.17 15.36
N SER A 55 -16.11 -21.35 15.22
CA SER A 55 -16.81 -22.64 15.18
C SER A 55 -16.87 -23.38 16.51
N THR A 56 -16.05 -22.99 17.49
CA THR A 56 -15.97 -23.69 18.80
C THR A 56 -16.99 -23.15 19.82
N ASN A 57 -17.54 -21.96 19.62
CA ASN A 57 -18.44 -21.31 20.61
C ASN A 57 -19.95 -21.55 20.37
N LYS A 58 -20.32 -22.59 19.60
CA LYS A 58 -21.72 -22.88 19.21
C LYS A 58 -22.22 -24.27 19.62
N LYS A 59 -21.90 -24.71 20.85
CA LYS A 59 -22.53 -25.88 21.47
C LYS A 59 -22.80 -25.65 22.96
N GLN A 60 -24.03 -25.22 23.27
CA GLN A 60 -24.80 -25.28 24.52
C GLN A 60 -25.82 -24.12 24.40
N HIS A 61 -27.14 -24.23 24.43
CA HIS A 61 -28.09 -25.21 24.95
C HIS A 61 -29.37 -25.08 24.09
N ALA A 62 -30.05 -26.19 23.79
CA ALA A 62 -31.42 -26.18 23.25
C ALA A 62 -32.42 -26.43 24.40
N GLN A 63 -33.58 -25.75 24.38
CA GLN A 63 -34.96 -26.28 24.49
C GLN A 63 -35.98 -25.09 24.50
N PRO A 64 -37.25 -25.29 24.06
CA PRO A 64 -38.09 -24.25 23.43
C PRO A 64 -39.31 -23.82 24.27
N HIS A 65 -39.79 -22.57 24.17
CA HIS A 65 -41.22 -22.22 24.42
C HIS A 65 -41.61 -20.85 23.82
N SER A 66 -42.73 -20.84 23.09
CA SER A 66 -43.78 -19.80 22.99
C SER A 66 -43.53 -18.38 22.41
N MET A 67 -44.04 -18.20 21.18
CA MET A 67 -44.96 -17.13 20.69
C MET A 67 -44.57 -15.62 20.73
N GLY A 68 -44.32 -15.05 19.53
CA GLY A 68 -44.87 -13.75 19.08
C GLY A 68 -44.12 -12.43 19.38
N GLY A 69 -43.63 -11.75 18.32
CA GLY A 69 -43.14 -10.34 18.30
C GLY A 69 -41.86 -10.13 19.11
N TYR A 70 -40.76 -9.50 18.69
CA TYR A 70 -40.54 -8.33 17.86
C TYR A 70 -39.09 -8.45 17.33
N LEU A 71 -38.88 -8.73 16.04
CA LEU A 71 -37.55 -8.85 15.44
C LEU A 71 -37.32 -7.75 14.39
N SER A 72 -37.49 -6.49 14.78
CA SER A 72 -37.21 -5.33 13.92
C SER A 72 -36.14 -4.38 14.48
N THR A 73 -35.39 -4.79 15.50
CA THR A 73 -34.42 -3.89 16.16
C THR A 73 -33.00 -4.44 16.32
N LEU A 74 -32.72 -5.67 15.86
CA LEU A 74 -31.39 -6.30 16.02
C LEU A 74 -30.51 -6.33 14.77
N SER A 75 -30.96 -5.80 13.63
CA SER A 75 -30.13 -5.64 12.43
C SER A 75 -29.18 -4.43 12.47
N ARG A 76 -29.20 -3.63 13.55
CA ARG A 76 -28.41 -2.38 13.67
C ARG A 76 -27.15 -2.47 14.53
N LEU A 77 -26.87 -3.61 15.17
CA LEU A 77 -25.84 -3.68 16.21
C LEU A 77 -24.78 -4.77 16.01
N VAL A 78 -24.56 -5.18 14.76
CA VAL A 78 -23.36 -5.94 14.37
C VAL A 78 -22.69 -5.26 13.18
N TRP A 79 -22.57 -3.93 13.22
CA TRP A 79 -21.53 -3.25 12.45
C TRP A 79 -20.19 -3.53 13.13
N ALA A 80 -19.57 -4.66 12.78
CA ALA A 80 -18.14 -4.80 12.97
C ALA A 80 -17.50 -3.60 12.24
N LYS A 81 -16.74 -2.76 12.95
CA LYS A 81 -15.95 -1.70 12.32
C LYS A 81 -15.01 -2.36 11.31
N LYS A 82 -15.40 -2.36 10.04
CA LYS A 82 -14.60 -2.93 8.95
C LYS A 82 -13.33 -2.10 8.87
N GLU A 83 -12.19 -2.71 9.13
CA GLU A 83 -10.89 -2.05 8.94
C GLU A 83 -10.74 -1.71 7.46
N ILE A 84 -10.64 -0.42 7.15
CA ILE A 84 -10.50 0.05 5.78
C ILE A 84 -9.02 -0.05 5.40
N ARG A 85 -8.72 -0.80 4.34
CA ARG A 85 -7.37 -0.92 3.80
C ARG A 85 -7.22 -0.06 2.56
N ILE A 86 -6.17 0.76 2.53
CA ILE A 86 -5.84 1.64 1.41
C ILE A 86 -4.41 1.33 0.97
N LEU A 87 -4.19 1.21 -0.34
CA LEU A 87 -2.86 1.04 -0.91
C LEU A 87 -2.40 2.35 -1.54
N ILE A 88 -1.18 2.80 -1.24
CA ILE A 88 -0.52 3.88 -2.00
C ILE A 88 0.49 3.23 -2.95
N LEU A 89 0.25 3.40 -4.25
CA LEU A 89 1.03 2.84 -5.35
C LEU A 89 1.46 3.94 -6.32
N GLY A 90 2.34 3.59 -7.26
CA GLY A 90 2.95 4.52 -8.21
C GLY A 90 4.45 4.33 -8.32
N LEU A 91 5.05 4.97 -9.32
CA LEU A 91 6.48 4.81 -9.61
C LEU A 91 7.36 5.32 -8.46
N ASP A 92 8.63 4.91 -8.46
CA ASP A 92 9.64 5.47 -7.57
C ASP A 92 9.78 6.99 -7.80
N ASN A 93 10.10 7.71 -6.72
CA ASN A 93 10.19 9.17 -6.69
C ASN A 93 8.86 9.94 -6.91
N ALA A 94 7.71 9.28 -7.05
CA ALA A 94 6.42 9.95 -7.20
C ALA A 94 5.96 10.75 -5.96
N GLY A 95 6.56 10.53 -4.79
CA GLY A 95 6.22 11.22 -3.54
C GLY A 95 5.21 10.49 -2.65
N LYS A 96 5.05 9.17 -2.82
CA LYS A 96 4.14 8.30 -2.04
C LYS A 96 4.39 8.38 -0.52
N THR A 97 5.64 8.19 -0.10
CA THR A 97 6.03 8.23 1.31
C THR A 97 5.84 9.64 1.89
N THR A 98 6.16 10.68 1.12
CA THR A 98 5.92 12.09 1.52
C THR A 98 4.44 12.37 1.72
N LEU A 99 3.59 11.88 0.81
CA LEU A 99 2.13 11.96 0.91
C LEU A 99 1.62 11.22 2.16
N LEU A 100 2.15 10.03 2.44
CA LEU A 100 1.79 9.26 3.63
C LEU A 100 2.08 10.02 4.93
N TYR A 101 3.29 10.57 5.07
CA TYR A 101 3.65 11.34 6.26
C TYR A 101 2.83 12.64 6.39
N ARG A 102 2.51 13.28 5.25
CA ARG A 102 1.59 14.41 5.23
C ARG A 102 0.24 14.04 5.82
N LEU A 103 -0.32 12.90 5.43
CA LEU A 103 -1.61 12.43 5.93
C LEU A 103 -1.56 12.03 7.41
N LYS A 104 -0.43 11.47 7.86
CA LYS A 104 -0.29 10.95 9.23
C LYS A 104 -0.11 12.04 10.28
N ILE A 105 0.76 13.02 10.01
CA ILE A 105 1.26 13.97 11.03
C ILE A 105 0.91 15.42 10.65
N GLY A 106 0.46 15.67 9.42
CA GLY A 106 0.25 17.02 8.90
C GLY A 106 1.55 17.73 8.46
N GLU A 107 2.72 17.11 8.65
CA GLU A 107 4.04 17.67 8.36
C GLU A 107 4.79 16.89 7.25
N VAL A 108 5.73 17.57 6.59
CA VAL A 108 6.64 16.93 5.63
C VAL A 108 7.83 16.36 6.37
N VAL A 109 8.04 15.05 6.24
CA VAL A 109 9.32 14.43 6.61
C VAL A 109 10.13 14.25 5.32
N THR A 110 11.41 14.64 5.31
CA THR A 110 12.32 14.30 4.21
C THR A 110 12.49 12.79 4.15
N THR A 111 12.05 12.17 3.06
CA THR A 111 12.03 10.70 2.92
C THR A 111 13.17 10.20 2.03
N ILE A 112 13.81 9.10 2.44
CA ILE A 112 14.68 8.29 1.59
C ILE A 112 13.80 7.30 0.81
N PRO A 113 14.12 6.95 -0.47
CA PRO A 113 13.35 5.98 -1.23
C PRO A 113 13.15 4.66 -0.46
N THR A 114 11.89 4.25 -0.26
CA THR A 114 11.54 3.02 0.45
C THR A 114 12.00 1.78 -0.34
N ILE A 115 12.77 0.91 0.31
CA ILE A 115 13.12 -0.43 -0.19
C ILE A 115 12.13 -1.43 0.44
N GLY A 116 11.20 -1.96 -0.35
CA GLY A 116 10.18 -2.91 0.13
C GLY A 116 8.81 -2.25 0.35
N PHE A 117 8.28 -2.33 1.56
CA PHE A 117 6.96 -1.83 1.93
C PHE A 117 6.97 -1.16 3.31
N ASN A 118 6.11 -0.16 3.51
CA ASN A 118 5.79 0.42 4.81
C ASN A 118 4.28 0.29 5.09
N VAL A 119 3.89 0.09 6.35
CA VAL A 119 2.47 0.07 6.76
C VAL A 119 2.26 1.05 7.89
N GLU A 120 1.36 1.99 7.69
CA GLU A 120 1.06 3.02 8.68
C GLU A 120 -0.45 3.13 8.88
N SER A 121 -0.88 3.20 10.14
CA SER A 121 -2.26 3.57 10.47
C SER A 121 -2.41 5.08 10.41
N VAL A 122 -3.34 5.55 9.58
CA VAL A 122 -3.65 6.96 9.40
C VAL A 122 -5.09 7.20 9.85
N ASN A 123 -5.26 8.22 10.68
CA ASN A 123 -6.57 8.70 11.10
C ASN A 123 -6.87 9.96 10.29
N TYR A 124 -7.88 9.90 9.42
CA TYR A 124 -8.35 11.04 8.64
C TYR A 124 -9.85 11.22 8.86
N LYS A 125 -10.22 12.37 9.42
CA LYS A 125 -11.59 12.65 9.90
C LYS A 125 -12.06 11.56 10.87
N ASN A 126 -13.12 10.85 10.54
CA ASN A 126 -13.73 9.78 11.33
C ASN A 126 -13.31 8.38 10.87
N LEU A 127 -12.35 8.27 9.93
CA LEU A 127 -11.87 6.99 9.41
C LEU A 127 -10.44 6.71 9.86
N ASN A 128 -10.24 5.47 10.30
CA ASN A 128 -8.92 4.91 10.53
C ASN A 128 -8.67 3.90 9.43
N PHE A 129 -7.60 4.08 8.67
CA PHE A 129 -7.22 3.16 7.61
C PHE A 129 -5.75 2.81 7.67
N ASN A 130 -5.45 1.59 7.25
CA ASN A 130 -4.08 1.10 7.12
C ASN A 130 -3.60 1.42 5.70
N VAL A 131 -2.55 2.24 5.63
CA VAL A 131 -1.93 2.65 4.38
C VAL A 131 -0.69 1.81 4.13
N TRP A 132 -0.64 1.18 2.96
CA TRP A 132 0.52 0.41 2.50
C TRP A 132 1.26 1.23 1.45
N ASP A 133 2.45 1.73 1.77
CA ASP A 133 3.34 2.40 0.81
C ASP A 133 4.33 1.38 0.25
N LEU A 134 4.18 1.04 -1.03
CA LEU A 134 5.05 0.07 -1.70
C LEU A 134 6.13 0.79 -2.50
N GLY A 135 7.36 0.29 -2.44
CA GLY A 135 8.42 0.83 -3.29
C GLY A 135 8.06 0.70 -4.78
N GLY A 136 8.36 1.75 -5.54
CA GLY A 136 7.99 1.86 -6.95
C GLY A 136 9.09 1.54 -7.95
N GLN A 137 10.22 0.99 -7.49
CA GLN A 137 11.34 0.63 -8.36
C GLN A 137 10.94 -0.56 -9.24
N THR A 138 11.38 -0.55 -10.50
CA THR A 138 11.02 -1.57 -11.50
C THR A 138 11.19 -3.02 -10.99
N SER A 139 12.24 -3.29 -10.20
CA SER A 139 12.54 -4.63 -9.68
C SER A 139 11.56 -5.16 -8.64
N ILE A 140 10.75 -4.29 -8.02
CA ILE A 140 9.86 -4.65 -6.91
C ILE A 140 8.36 -4.49 -7.21
N ARG A 141 7.98 -3.80 -8.29
CA ARG A 141 6.57 -3.65 -8.72
C ARG A 141 5.82 -4.98 -8.88
N PRO A 142 6.44 -6.08 -9.36
CA PRO A 142 5.74 -7.37 -9.44
C PRO A 142 5.20 -7.89 -8.09
N TYR A 143 5.75 -7.42 -6.97
CA TYR A 143 5.31 -7.82 -5.63
C TYR A 143 4.11 -7.02 -5.10
N TRP A 144 3.64 -5.98 -5.81
CA TRP A 144 2.43 -5.24 -5.42
C TRP A 144 1.22 -6.16 -5.27
N ARG A 145 1.13 -7.17 -6.15
CA ARG A 145 0.12 -8.25 -6.11
C ARG A 145 0.00 -8.96 -4.77
N CYS A 146 1.09 -9.05 -3.99
CA CYS A 146 1.05 -9.66 -2.66
C CYS A 146 0.13 -8.90 -1.68
N TYR A 147 -0.29 -7.66 -2.01
CA TYR A 147 -0.98 -6.75 -1.10
C TYR A 147 -2.39 -6.33 -1.54
N TYR A 148 -2.87 -6.75 -2.71
CA TYR A 148 -4.15 -6.30 -3.27
C TYR A 148 -5.37 -6.76 -2.50
N ALA A 149 -5.33 -7.96 -1.90
CA ALA A 149 -6.48 -8.53 -1.20
C ALA A 149 -7.07 -7.60 -0.13
N ASN A 150 -8.39 -7.54 -0.05
CA ASN A 150 -9.14 -6.73 0.92
C ASN A 150 -8.85 -5.22 0.85
N THR A 151 -8.48 -4.68 -0.32
CA THR A 151 -8.25 -3.25 -0.52
C THR A 151 -9.56 -2.54 -0.87
N ALA A 152 -9.90 -1.48 -0.13
CA ALA A 152 -11.09 -0.67 -0.38
C ALA A 152 -10.82 0.45 -1.40
N ALA A 153 -9.62 1.01 -1.39
CA ALA A 153 -9.21 2.05 -2.34
C ALA A 153 -7.71 1.98 -2.63
N VAL A 154 -7.35 2.38 -3.84
CA VAL A 154 -5.97 2.60 -4.27
C VAL A 154 -5.75 4.08 -4.50
N ILE A 155 -4.70 4.61 -3.89
CA ILE A 155 -4.15 5.92 -4.20
C ILE A 155 -2.96 5.71 -5.14
N PHE A 156 -3.09 6.15 -6.39
CA PHE A 156 -2.02 6.09 -7.37
C PHE A 156 -1.34 7.46 -7.51
N VAL A 157 -0.08 7.56 -7.12
CA VAL A 157 0.65 8.84 -7.11
C VAL A 157 1.53 8.95 -8.35
N ILE A 158 1.37 10.06 -9.06
CA ILE A 158 2.13 10.41 -10.27
C ILE A 158 3.06 11.58 -9.97
N ASP A 159 4.32 11.46 -10.39
CA ASP A 159 5.20 12.62 -10.51
C ASP A 159 4.80 13.43 -11.75
N SER A 160 4.15 14.59 -11.56
CA SER A 160 3.68 15.40 -12.69
C SER A 160 4.81 16.09 -13.45
N THR A 161 6.05 16.06 -12.95
CA THR A 161 7.23 16.60 -13.64
C THR A 161 7.92 15.56 -14.53
N ASP A 162 7.62 14.27 -14.34
CA ASP A 162 8.31 13.16 -14.98
C ASP A 162 7.53 12.65 -16.19
N VAL A 163 7.51 13.47 -17.24
CA VAL A 163 6.78 13.19 -18.49
C VAL A 163 7.31 11.93 -19.18
N ASP A 164 8.62 11.68 -19.11
CA ASP A 164 9.27 10.55 -19.76
C ASP A 164 8.79 9.19 -19.23
N ARG A 165 8.48 9.10 -17.93
CA ARG A 165 8.00 7.87 -17.29
C ARG A 165 6.47 7.79 -17.18
N LEU A 166 5.72 8.75 -17.73
CA LEU A 166 4.26 8.76 -17.64
C LEU A 166 3.62 7.57 -18.38
N SER A 167 4.21 7.15 -19.51
CA SER A 167 3.79 5.93 -20.23
C SER A 167 3.98 4.67 -19.37
N THR A 168 5.13 4.56 -18.70
CA THR A 168 5.39 3.46 -17.76
C THR A 168 4.39 3.48 -16.60
N ALA A 169 4.04 4.66 -16.08
CA ALA A 169 3.04 4.79 -15.03
C ALA A 169 1.65 4.33 -15.50
N ALA A 170 1.28 4.64 -16.76
CA ALA A 170 0.04 4.18 -17.37
C ALA A 170 -0.01 2.66 -17.52
N ASP A 171 1.08 2.04 -17.98
CA ASP A 171 1.18 0.59 -18.14
C ASP A 171 1.05 -0.13 -16.79
N GLU A 172 1.72 0.36 -15.74
CA GLU A 172 1.64 -0.21 -14.39
C GLU A 172 0.26 -0.01 -13.76
N LEU A 173 -0.37 1.16 -14.00
CA LEU A 173 -1.75 1.41 -13.58
C LEU A 173 -2.71 0.42 -14.26
N SER A 174 -2.61 0.28 -15.59
CA SER A 174 -3.45 -0.66 -16.34
C SER A 174 -3.25 -2.11 -15.87
N ALA A 175 -1.99 -2.54 -15.71
CA ALA A 175 -1.67 -3.86 -15.21
C ALA A 175 -2.24 -4.12 -13.81
N MET A 176 -2.20 -3.14 -12.92
CA MET A 176 -2.77 -3.22 -11.58
C MET A 176 -4.31 -3.28 -11.59
N LEU A 177 -4.98 -2.44 -12.39
CA LEU A 177 -6.45 -2.36 -12.42
C LEU A 177 -7.10 -3.62 -13.05
N ASN A 178 -6.34 -4.40 -13.81
CA ASN A 178 -6.79 -5.68 -14.38
C ASN A 178 -6.80 -6.85 -13.38
N GLU A 179 -6.35 -6.64 -12.15
CA GLU A 179 -6.25 -7.69 -11.14
C GLU A 179 -7.59 -7.82 -10.39
N GLU A 180 -8.09 -9.05 -10.28
CA GLU A 180 -9.44 -9.35 -9.77
C GLU A 180 -9.63 -8.85 -8.33
N GLU A 181 -8.57 -8.90 -7.52
CA GLU A 181 -8.58 -8.42 -6.14
C GLU A 181 -8.80 -6.90 -5.99
N LEU A 182 -8.60 -6.13 -7.06
CA LEU A 182 -8.80 -4.67 -7.12
C LEU A 182 -10.00 -4.25 -7.95
N ARG A 183 -10.85 -5.20 -8.36
CA ARG A 183 -12.04 -4.93 -9.16
C ARG A 183 -12.96 -3.89 -8.51
N ASP A 184 -13.23 -4.07 -7.22
CA ASP A 184 -14.17 -3.23 -6.47
C ASP A 184 -13.48 -2.05 -5.75
N ALA A 185 -12.15 -1.90 -5.91
CA ALA A 185 -11.40 -0.84 -5.24
C ALA A 185 -11.57 0.51 -5.97
N ALA A 186 -11.94 1.54 -5.23
CA ALA A 186 -11.96 2.91 -5.74
C ALA A 186 -10.54 3.38 -6.09
N LEU A 187 -10.41 4.22 -7.13
CA LEU A 187 -9.12 4.75 -7.59
C LEU A 187 -9.03 6.26 -7.38
N LEU A 188 -8.11 6.71 -6.52
CA LEU A 188 -7.72 8.11 -6.40
C LEU A 188 -6.35 8.31 -7.07
N VAL A 189 -6.29 9.11 -8.13
CA VAL A 189 -5.02 9.51 -8.74
C VAL A 189 -4.58 10.87 -8.19
N PHE A 190 -3.37 10.94 -7.66
CA PHE A 190 -2.75 12.22 -7.31
C PHE A 190 -1.74 12.62 -8.39
N ALA A 191 -2.04 13.69 -9.13
CA ALA A 191 -1.08 14.38 -9.97
C ALA A 191 -0.19 15.25 -9.07
N ASN A 192 0.84 14.64 -8.48
CA ASN A 192 1.66 15.21 -7.42
C ASN A 192 2.79 16.10 -7.98
N LYS A 193 3.45 16.85 -7.09
CA LYS A 193 4.53 17.80 -7.37
C LYS A 193 4.11 19.05 -8.15
N GLN A 194 2.88 19.51 -7.95
CA GLN A 194 2.38 20.78 -8.51
C GLN A 194 3.08 22.02 -7.92
N ASP A 195 3.98 21.84 -6.95
CA ASP A 195 4.91 22.86 -6.46
C ASP A 195 6.13 23.07 -7.37
N GLN A 196 6.42 22.13 -8.27
CA GLN A 196 7.60 22.16 -9.12
C GLN A 196 7.33 22.82 -10.48
N PRO A 197 8.30 23.55 -11.05
CA PRO A 197 8.17 24.10 -12.39
C PRO A 197 8.07 22.99 -13.43
N GLY A 198 7.20 23.18 -14.43
CA GLY A 198 6.99 22.20 -15.51
C GLY A 198 6.08 21.03 -15.15
N ALA A 199 5.45 21.03 -13.97
CA ALA A 199 4.48 20.01 -13.60
C ALA A 199 3.25 20.05 -14.52
N LYS A 200 2.87 18.89 -15.06
CA LYS A 200 1.67 18.70 -15.87
C LYS A 200 0.41 18.78 -15.03
N GLY A 201 -0.64 19.39 -15.57
CA GLY A 201 -1.92 19.51 -14.88
C GLY A 201 -2.65 18.16 -14.78
N ALA A 202 -3.63 18.07 -13.90
CA ALA A 202 -4.44 16.85 -13.75
C ALA A 202 -5.13 16.40 -15.06
N GLY A 203 -5.53 17.33 -15.92
CA GLY A 203 -6.12 17.01 -17.23
C GLY A 203 -5.15 16.24 -18.14
N ASP A 204 -3.93 16.77 -18.30
CA ASP A 204 -2.88 16.13 -19.13
C ASP A 204 -2.53 14.74 -18.59
N ILE A 205 -2.40 14.61 -17.26
CA ILE A 205 -2.12 13.32 -16.61
C ILE A 205 -3.30 12.36 -16.81
N SER A 206 -4.54 12.83 -16.71
CA SER A 206 -5.74 12.02 -16.92
C SER A 206 -5.81 11.45 -18.34
N GLU A 207 -5.46 12.25 -19.35
CA GLU A 207 -5.41 11.81 -20.75
C GLU A 207 -4.30 10.78 -20.95
N ALA A 208 -3.09 11.05 -20.44
CA ALA A 208 -1.95 10.14 -20.59
C ALA A 208 -2.17 8.77 -19.91
N LEU A 209 -2.85 8.75 -18.76
CA LEU A 209 -3.23 7.53 -18.05
C LEU A 209 -4.51 6.88 -18.60
N ARG A 210 -5.18 7.52 -19.56
CA ARG A 210 -6.45 7.07 -20.16
C ARG A 210 -7.56 6.82 -19.13
N LEU A 211 -7.64 7.65 -18.10
CA LEU A 211 -8.62 7.45 -17.02
C LEU A 211 -10.07 7.52 -17.53
N GLY A 212 -10.33 8.28 -18.60
CA GLY A 212 -11.64 8.36 -19.23
C GLY A 212 -12.15 7.05 -19.86
N GLU A 213 -11.28 6.06 -20.04
CA GLU A 213 -11.66 4.72 -20.53
C GLU A 213 -12.18 3.82 -19.40
N LEU A 214 -11.91 4.17 -18.13
CA LEU A 214 -12.36 3.42 -16.96
C LEU A 214 -13.85 3.66 -16.71
N LYS A 215 -14.68 2.65 -17.00
CA LYS A 215 -16.16 2.71 -16.89
C LYS A 215 -16.73 1.84 -15.78
N ASP A 216 -15.94 0.94 -15.25
CA ASP A 216 -16.31 -0.14 -14.34
C ASP A 216 -15.94 0.13 -12.88
N ARG A 217 -15.36 1.31 -12.58
CA ARG A 217 -14.92 1.69 -11.24
C ARG A 217 -15.10 3.17 -10.95
N ASN A 218 -15.26 3.49 -9.67
CA ASN A 218 -15.21 4.85 -9.16
C ASN A 218 -13.77 5.36 -9.19
N TRP A 219 -13.52 6.47 -9.87
CA TRP A 219 -12.21 7.11 -9.89
C TRP A 219 -12.28 8.63 -9.87
N THR A 220 -11.21 9.26 -9.39
CA THR A 220 -10.97 10.70 -9.55
C THR A 220 -9.49 10.98 -9.71
N ILE A 221 -9.17 12.17 -10.21
CA ILE A 221 -7.80 12.70 -10.25
C ILE A 221 -7.76 14.08 -9.62
N VAL A 222 -6.78 14.31 -8.74
CA VAL A 222 -6.59 15.59 -8.05
C VAL A 222 -5.15 16.06 -8.22
N ALA A 223 -5.00 17.31 -8.67
CA ALA A 223 -3.72 17.99 -8.70
C ALA A 223 -3.28 18.29 -7.26
N CYS A 224 -2.07 17.86 -6.86
CA CYS A 224 -1.63 18.04 -5.49
C CYS A 224 -0.13 18.32 -5.34
N SER A 225 0.23 18.79 -4.14
CA SER A 225 1.62 18.79 -3.68
C SER A 225 1.66 18.14 -2.31
N ALA A 226 2.37 17.03 -2.19
CA ALA A 226 2.65 16.40 -0.90
C ALA A 226 3.49 17.33 0.02
N ILE A 227 4.35 18.17 -0.56
CA ILE A 227 5.25 19.10 0.14
C ILE A 227 4.52 20.35 0.65
N ASP A 228 3.50 20.83 -0.05
CA ASP A 228 2.71 21.99 0.41
C ASP A 228 1.39 21.57 1.08
N GLY A 229 0.94 20.34 0.85
CA GLY A 229 -0.37 19.84 1.28
C GLY A 229 -1.55 20.26 0.39
N ARG A 230 -1.32 21.11 -0.61
CA ARG A 230 -2.36 21.56 -1.57
C ARG A 230 -2.98 20.36 -2.29
N GLY A 231 -4.31 20.35 -2.42
CA GLY A 231 -5.08 19.29 -3.10
C GLY A 231 -5.18 17.95 -2.36
N VAL A 232 -4.34 17.69 -1.35
CA VAL A 232 -4.34 16.40 -0.63
C VAL A 232 -5.67 16.16 0.08
N SER A 233 -6.20 17.16 0.78
CA SER A 233 -7.48 17.02 1.50
C SER A 233 -8.66 16.80 0.55
N GLU A 234 -8.66 17.44 -0.62
CA GLU A 234 -9.72 17.28 -1.63
C GLU A 234 -9.80 15.83 -2.13
N GLY A 235 -8.67 15.24 -2.50
CA GLY A 235 -8.64 13.83 -2.94
C GLY A 235 -9.04 12.86 -1.84
N MET A 236 -8.56 13.10 -0.61
CA MET A 236 -8.92 12.25 0.53
C MET A 236 -10.40 12.37 0.89
N ASP A 237 -10.99 13.56 0.79
CA ASP A 237 -12.42 13.78 1.04
C ASP A 237 -13.29 13.01 0.07
N TRP A 238 -12.96 13.04 -1.21
CA TRP A 238 -13.62 12.22 -2.22
C TRP A 238 -13.48 10.73 -1.89
N MET A 239 -12.28 10.26 -1.57
CA MET A 239 -12.04 8.83 -1.31
C MET A 239 -12.81 8.33 -0.08
N VAL A 240 -12.85 9.12 1.00
CA VAL A 240 -13.62 8.79 2.20
C VAL A 240 -15.12 8.66 1.88
N GLN A 241 -15.66 9.59 1.09
CA GLN A 241 -17.07 9.55 0.68
C GLN A 241 -17.37 8.32 -0.17
N THR A 242 -16.54 8.03 -1.16
CA THR A 242 -16.69 6.85 -2.05
C THR A 242 -16.59 5.53 -1.29
N VAL A 243 -15.61 5.37 -0.40
CA VAL A 243 -15.46 4.12 0.37
C VAL A 243 -16.62 3.91 1.36
N GLN A 244 -17.17 5.00 1.92
CA GLN A 244 -18.33 4.93 2.80
C GLN A 244 -19.62 4.60 2.04
N SER A 245 -19.82 5.13 0.83
CA SER A 245 -20.99 4.81 0.01
C SER A 245 -21.00 3.34 -0.42
N ASP A 246 -19.84 2.77 -0.75
CA ASP A 246 -19.73 1.37 -1.18
C ASP A 246 -19.86 0.38 0.00
N SER A 247 -19.76 0.86 1.24
CA SER A 247 -19.92 0.06 2.46
C SER A 247 -21.34 0.09 3.06
N SER A 248 -22.25 0.90 2.50
CA SER A 248 -23.62 1.13 2.99
C SER A 248 -24.64 0.34 2.19
#